data_AF-A0A6N2RRQ9-F1
#
_entry.id   AF-A0A6N2RRQ9-F1
#
_cell.length_a   1.000
_cell.length_b   1.000
_cell.length_c   1.000
_cell.angle_alpha   90.00
_cell.angle_beta   90.00
_cell.angle_gamma   90.00
#
_symmetry.space_group_name_H-M   'P 1'
#
loop_
_entity.id
_entity.type
_entity.pdbx_description
1 polymer ?
#
loop_
_entity_poly.entity_id
_entity_poly.type
_entity_poly.pdbx_seq_one_letter_code
_entity_poly.pdbx_strand_id
1 'polypeptide(L)'
;MELDIIKKVYEWNEQRGLLQKGYKKDLEASFISEELSEFLRSDNVVDDIDALIDSVIFQLGALSKILKSELAVKICFEAVLNANEQKGNKTDKSGKVIKDKSNFIEPQEVIKKVLQDKKG
;
A
#
# COMPACT_ATOMS: atom_id res chain seq x y z
N MET A 1 -11.40 18.09 -9.10
CA MET A 1 -10.39 17.20 -9.70
C MET A 1 -10.25 16.03 -8.75
N GLU A 2 -10.44 14.81 -9.22
CA GLU A 2 -10.31 13.60 -8.40
C GLU A 2 -8.83 13.18 -8.36
N LEU A 3 -8.29 12.90 -7.16
CA LEU A 3 -6.90 12.50 -6.98
C LEU A 3 -6.75 10.99 -7.15
N ASP A 4 -6.10 10.55 -8.23
CA ASP A 4 -5.62 9.17 -8.39
C ASP A 4 -4.22 9.04 -7.77
N ILE A 5 -4.18 8.78 -6.46
CA ILE A 5 -2.92 8.75 -5.69
C ILE A 5 -1.97 7.65 -6.18
N ILE A 6 -2.50 6.49 -6.58
CA ILE A 6 -1.67 5.37 -7.08
C ILE A 6 -0.96 5.79 -8.35
N LYS A 7 -1.68 6.39 -9.30
CA LYS A 7 -1.09 6.93 -10.52
C LYS A 7 -0.03 7.99 -10.21
N LYS A 8 -0.34 8.96 -9.34
CA LYS A 8 0.58 10.05 -9.00
C LYS A 8 1.88 9.56 -8.37
N VAL A 9 1.80 8.63 -7.42
CA VAL A 9 3.00 8.07 -6.77
C VAL A 9 3.80 7.20 -7.75
N TYR A 10 3.13 6.43 -8.61
CA TYR A 10 3.80 5.65 -9.65
C TYR A 10 4.57 6.55 -10.62
N GLU A 11 3.92 7.56 -11.19
CA GLU A 11 4.52 8.56 -12.09
C GLU A 11 5.68 9.29 -11.41
N TRP A 12 5.54 9.67 -10.13
CA TRP A 12 6.60 10.34 -9.36
C TRP A 12 7.86 9.48 -9.23
N ASN A 13 7.70 8.17 -9.00
CA ASN A 13 8.81 7.21 -8.94
C ASN A 13 9.43 6.98 -10.33
N GLU A 14 8.61 6.89 -11.37
CA GLU A 14 9.05 6.67 -12.75
C GLU A 14 9.89 7.85 -13.26
N GLN A 15 9.38 9.08 -13.11
CA GLN A 15 10.04 10.31 -13.55
C GLN A 15 11.41 10.55 -12.88
N ARG A 16 11.62 9.99 -11.68
CA ARG A 16 12.87 10.10 -10.91
C ARG A 16 13.81 8.91 -11.09
N GLY A 17 13.47 7.97 -11.98
CA GLY A 17 14.27 6.77 -12.22
C GLY A 17 14.30 5.80 -11.03
N LEU A 18 13.35 5.88 -10.10
CA LEU A 18 13.34 5.07 -8.88
C LEU A 18 12.88 3.64 -9.15
N LEU A 19 12.02 3.43 -10.15
CA LEU A 19 11.57 2.08 -10.54
C LEU A 19 12.74 1.20 -11.05
N GLN A 20 13.72 1.82 -11.70
CA GLN A 20 14.91 1.17 -12.26
C GLN A 20 15.94 0.83 -11.18
N LYS A 21 16.02 1.64 -10.11
CA LYS A 21 16.83 1.34 -8.92
C LYS A 21 16.36 0.09 -8.19
N GLY A 22 15.11 -0.32 -8.42
CA GLY A 22 14.51 -1.55 -7.91
C GLY A 22 14.09 -1.46 -6.45
N TYR A 23 13.40 -2.50 -5.99
CA TYR A 23 12.95 -2.64 -4.61
C TYR A 23 14.07 -3.18 -3.71
N LYS A 24 14.32 -2.50 -2.59
CA LYS A 24 15.23 -2.96 -1.53
C LYS A 24 14.49 -2.93 -0.19
N LYS A 25 14.09 -4.10 0.31
CA LYS A 25 13.21 -4.23 1.49
C LYS A 25 13.66 -3.37 2.67
N ASP A 26 14.94 -3.45 3.05
CA ASP A 26 15.45 -2.74 4.23
C ASP A 26 15.42 -1.22 4.06
N LEU A 27 15.70 -0.74 2.84
CA LEU A 27 15.66 0.69 2.52
C LEU A 27 14.23 1.22 2.52
N GLU A 28 13.30 0.53 1.85
CA GLU A 28 11.90 0.94 1.86
C GLU A 28 11.29 0.89 3.28
N ALA A 29 11.65 -0.12 4.07
CA ALA A 29 11.23 -0.22 5.46
C ALA A 29 11.81 0.92 6.31
N SER A 30 13.04 1.37 6.03
CA SER A 30 13.65 2.49 6.74
C SER A 30 12.90 3.80 6.50
N PHE A 31 12.52 4.10 5.26
CA PHE A 31 11.72 5.30 4.94
C PHE A 31 10.35 5.26 5.62
N ILE A 32 9.63 4.13 5.53
CA ILE A 32 8.33 4.00 6.20
C ILE A 32 8.45 4.12 7.74
N SER A 33 9.56 3.66 8.31
CA SER A 33 9.82 3.77 9.74
C SER A 33 10.18 5.19 10.16
N GLU A 34 10.80 5.98 9.27
CA GLU A 34 11.05 7.41 9.45
C GLU A 34 9.73 8.15 9.60
N GLU A 35 8.79 7.97 8.65
CA GLU A 35 7.46 8.60 8.71
C GLU A 35 6.66 8.20 9.96
N LEU A 36 6.73 6.92 10.35
CA LEU A 36 6.10 6.47 11.61
C LEU A 36 6.74 7.13 12.83
N SER A 37 8.06 7.32 12.83
CA SER A 37 8.77 8.00 13.90
C SER A 37 8.39 9.47 13.97
N GLU A 38 8.17 10.13 12.84
CA GLU A 38 7.66 11.51 12.78
C GLU A 38 6.24 11.60 13.33
N PHE A 39 5.35 10.69 12.92
CA PHE A 39 3.99 10.61 13.46
C PHE A 39 3.95 10.40 14.99
N LEU A 40 4.88 9.62 15.54
CA LEU A 40 4.94 9.41 17.00
C LEU A 40 5.49 10.62 17.78
N ARG A 41 6.12 11.57 17.08
CA ARG A 41 6.78 12.76 17.66
C ARG A 41 6.08 14.07 17.30
N SER A 42 4.97 14.01 16.57
CA SER A 42 4.17 15.17 16.18
C SER A 42 3.62 15.91 17.40
N ASP A 43 3.57 17.24 17.31
CA ASP A 43 3.05 18.10 18.38
C ASP A 43 1.58 18.49 18.15
N ASN A 44 1.07 18.31 16.93
CA ASN A 44 -0.28 18.72 16.55
C ASN A 44 -0.85 17.89 15.38
N VAL A 45 -2.15 18.05 15.16
CA VAL A 45 -2.91 17.29 14.15
C VAL A 45 -2.47 17.56 12.69
N VAL A 46 -1.87 18.71 12.41
CA VAL A 46 -1.37 19.02 11.06
C VAL A 46 -0.17 18.14 10.77
N ASP A 47 0.76 18.04 11.73
CA ASP A 47 1.94 17.18 11.64
C ASP A 47 1.54 15.70 11.59
N ASP A 48 0.48 15.31 12.33
CA ASP A 48 -0.08 13.95 12.24
C ASP A 48 -0.52 13.62 10.81
N ILE A 49 -1.26 14.53 10.18
CA ILE A 49 -1.79 14.34 8.83
C ILE A 49 -0.65 14.24 7.81
N ASP A 50 0.37 15.08 7.94
CA ASP A 50 1.53 15.11 7.06
C ASP A 50 2.31 13.78 7.11
N ALA A 51 2.73 13.36 8.29
CA ALA A 51 3.49 12.11 8.49
C ALA A 51 2.70 10.86 8.06
N LEU A 52 1.38 10.83 8.29
CA LEU A 52 0.54 9.73 7.82
C LEU A 52 0.44 9.69 6.29
N ILE A 53 0.31 10.83 5.63
CA ILE A 53 0.26 10.92 4.16
C ILE A 53 1.61 10.54 3.55
N ASP A 54 2.72 11.02 4.11
CA ASP A 54 4.06 10.66 3.64
C ASP A 54 4.32 9.17 3.79
N SER A 55 3.88 8.56 4.89
CA SER A 55 3.93 7.10 5.07
C SER A 55 3.17 6.37 3.94
N VAL A 56 1.99 6.85 3.54
CA VAL A 56 1.23 6.28 2.42
C VAL A 56 1.99 6.44 1.10
N ILE A 57 2.63 7.59 0.86
CA ILE A 57 3.44 7.83 -0.34
C ILE A 57 4.61 6.84 -0.42
N PHE A 58 5.35 6.62 0.67
CA PHE A 58 6.45 5.66 0.69
C PHE A 58 5.99 4.21 0.54
N GLN A 59 4.86 3.83 1.15
CA GLN A 59 4.27 2.50 0.98
C GLN A 59 3.85 2.25 -0.48
N LEU A 60 3.18 3.21 -1.12
CA LEU A 60 2.81 3.14 -2.54
C LEU A 60 4.03 3.16 -3.46
N GLY A 61 5.09 3.89 -3.10
CA GLY A 61 6.36 3.90 -3.81
C GLY A 61 7.06 2.54 -3.76
N ALA A 62 7.07 1.88 -2.59
CA ALA A 62 7.60 0.54 -2.43
C ALA A 62 6.82 -0.48 -3.28
N LEU A 63 5.48 -0.43 -3.25
CA LEU A 63 4.63 -1.26 -4.11
C LEU A 63 4.91 -1.03 -5.60
N SER A 64 5.08 0.23 -6.01
CA SER A 64 5.40 0.60 -7.39
C SER A 64 6.74 0.01 -7.84
N LYS A 65 7.76 -0.05 -6.97
CA LYS A 65 9.07 -0.65 -7.28
C LYS A 65 9.03 -2.18 -7.33
N ILE A 66 8.20 -2.82 -6.51
CA ILE A 66 7.96 -4.28 -6.55
C ILE A 66 7.25 -4.64 -7.86
N LEU A 67 6.15 -3.93 -8.14
CA LEU A 67 5.20 -4.30 -9.19
C LEU A 67 5.54 -3.70 -10.54
N LYS A 68 6.34 -2.63 -10.62
CA LYS A 68 6.78 -1.96 -11.86
C LYS A 68 5.64 -1.79 -12.89
N SER A 69 4.44 -1.49 -12.41
CA SER A 69 3.24 -1.28 -13.22
C SER A 69 2.17 -0.64 -12.35
N GLU A 70 1.69 0.55 -12.75
CA GLU A 70 0.58 1.23 -12.11
C GLU A 70 -0.66 0.33 -12.01
N LEU A 71 -1.02 -0.35 -13.11
CA LEU A 71 -2.17 -1.24 -13.17
C LEU A 71 -2.03 -2.41 -12.18
N ALA A 72 -0.84 -3.01 -12.09
CA ALA A 72 -0.60 -4.09 -11.12
C ALA A 72 -0.74 -3.60 -9.67
N VAL A 73 -0.30 -2.37 -9.36
CA VAL A 73 -0.50 -1.75 -8.04
C VAL A 73 -2.00 -1.60 -7.76
N LYS A 74 -2.77 -1.06 -8.70
CA LYS A 74 -4.23 -0.90 -8.59
C LYS A 74 -4.93 -2.23 -8.34
N ILE A 75 -4.63 -3.26 -9.12
CA ILE A 75 -5.23 -4.60 -8.97
C ILE A 75 -4.93 -5.19 -7.59
N CYS A 76 -3.69 -5.09 -7.12
CA CYS A 76 -3.31 -5.62 -5.80
C CYS A 76 -4.00 -4.84 -4.67
N PHE A 77 -4.09 -3.52 -4.79
CA PHE A 77 -4.75 -2.66 -3.80
C PHE A 77 -6.25 -2.98 -3.72
N GLU A 78 -6.93 -3.06 -4.87
CA GLU A 78 -8.33 -3.42 -4.98
C GLU A 78 -8.60 -4.83 -4.44
N ALA A 79 -7.74 -5.81 -4.72
CA ALA A 79 -7.88 -7.15 -4.18
C ALA A 79 -7.85 -7.16 -2.64
N VAL A 80 -6.94 -6.41 -2.02
CA VAL A 80 -6.84 -6.31 -0.57
C VAL A 80 -8.02 -5.53 0.03
N LEU A 81 -8.48 -4.46 -0.63
CA LEU A 81 -9.67 -3.71 -0.23
C LEU A 81 -10.92 -4.59 -0.28
N ASN A 82 -11.18 -5.26 -1.41
CA ASN A 82 -12.32 -6.16 -1.58
C ASN A 82 -12.32 -7.28 -0.52
N ALA A 83 -11.14 -7.83 -0.22
CA ALA A 83 -11.01 -8.80 0.87
C ALA A 83 -11.34 -8.18 2.24
N ASN A 84 -10.94 -6.93 2.50
CA ASN A 84 -11.30 -6.23 3.74
C ASN A 84 -12.80 -5.92 3.83
N GLU A 85 -13.45 -5.52 2.74
CA GLU A 85 -14.90 -5.25 2.68
C GLU A 85 -15.74 -6.52 2.87
N GLN A 86 -15.22 -7.67 2.47
CA GLN A 86 -15.85 -8.97 2.75
C GLN A 86 -15.73 -9.39 4.21
N LYS A 87 -14.89 -8.75 5.03
CA LYS A 87 -14.88 -8.99 6.47
C LYS A 87 -16.17 -8.40 7.03
N GLY A 88 -17.06 -9.27 7.53
CA GLY A 88 -18.32 -8.83 8.13
C GLY A 88 -18.11 -7.88 9.32
N ASN A 89 -19.20 -7.34 9.87
CA ASN A 89 -19.15 -6.25 10.87
C ASN A 89 -18.68 -6.67 12.28
N LYS A 90 -18.21 -7.89 12.46
CA LYS A 90 -17.74 -8.35 13.77
C LYS A 90 -16.34 -7.80 14.02
N THR A 91 -16.14 -7.23 15.20
CA THR A 91 -14.82 -6.79 15.67
C THR A 91 -14.34 -7.67 16.82
N ASP A 92 -13.02 -7.74 17.02
CA ASP A 92 -12.44 -8.28 18.24
C ASP A 92 -12.48 -7.25 19.40
N LYS A 93 -11.94 -7.63 20.56
CA LYS A 93 -11.91 -6.76 21.76
C LYS A 93 -11.13 -5.46 21.58
N SER A 94 -10.29 -5.34 20.54
CA SER A 94 -9.52 -4.14 20.21
C SER A 94 -10.18 -3.27 19.12
N GLY A 95 -11.34 -3.68 18.61
CA GLY A 95 -12.04 -2.99 17.51
C GLY A 95 -11.60 -3.42 16.11
N LYS A 96 -10.71 -4.42 15.98
CA LYS A 96 -10.25 -4.92 14.68
C LYS A 96 -11.31 -5.81 14.04
N VAL A 97 -11.68 -5.55 12.78
CA VAL A 97 -12.66 -6.34 12.04
C VAL A 97 -12.14 -7.77 11.76
N ILE A 98 -12.95 -8.79 12.07
CA ILE A 98 -12.61 -10.22 11.94
C ILE A 98 -13.26 -10.86 10.71
N LYS A 99 -12.60 -11.87 10.12
CA LYS A 99 -13.03 -12.54 8.89
C LYS A 99 -14.30 -13.39 9.11
N ASP A 100 -15.27 -13.26 8.22
CA ASP A 100 -16.32 -14.27 8.02
C ASP A 100 -15.85 -15.25 6.93
N LYS A 101 -15.60 -16.51 7.31
CA LYS A 101 -14.86 -17.48 6.47
C LYS A 101 -15.66 -18.04 5.29
N SER A 102 -16.96 -17.77 5.21
CA SER A 102 -17.84 -18.44 4.24
C SER A 102 -17.67 -17.94 2.80
N ASN A 103 -17.32 -16.66 2.59
CA ASN A 103 -17.20 -16.03 1.26
C ASN A 103 -15.91 -15.21 1.05
N PHE A 104 -14.90 -15.41 1.90
CA PHE A 104 -13.67 -14.59 1.88
C PHE A 104 -12.72 -15.03 0.76
N ILE A 105 -12.50 -14.16 -0.23
CA ILE A 105 -11.45 -14.36 -1.24
C ILE A 105 -10.12 -13.88 -0.67
N GLU A 106 -9.14 -14.78 -0.53
CA GLU A 106 -7.81 -14.40 -0.07
C GLU A 106 -7.09 -13.55 -1.15
N PRO A 107 -6.68 -12.30 -0.86
CA PRO A 107 -6.07 -11.42 -1.85
C PRO A 107 -4.73 -11.96 -2.36
N GLN A 108 -4.12 -12.89 -1.62
CA GLN A 108 -2.86 -13.54 -1.99
C GLN A 108 -2.95 -14.28 -3.32
N GLU A 109 -4.10 -14.86 -3.68
CA GLU A 109 -4.26 -15.56 -4.95
C GLU A 109 -4.25 -14.59 -6.14
N VAL A 110 -4.87 -13.41 -5.99
CA VAL A 110 -4.82 -12.33 -6.99
C VAL A 110 -3.39 -11.80 -7.13
N ILE A 111 -2.71 -11.53 -6.01
CA ILE A 111 -1.33 -11.03 -6.01
C ILE A 111 -0.38 -12.03 -6.69
N LYS A 112 -0.53 -13.34 -6.42
CA LYS A 112 0.27 -14.39 -7.09
C LYS A 112 0.07 -14.36 -8.60
N LYS A 113 -1.18 -14.25 -9.07
CA LYS A 113 -1.49 -14.19 -10.50
C LYS A 113 -0.86 -12.96 -11.17
N VAL A 114 -0.99 -11.79 -10.56
CA VAL A 114 -0.34 -10.55 -11.04
C VAL A 114 1.17 -10.72 -11.18
N LEU A 115 1.82 -11.38 -10.22
CA LEU A 115 3.27 -11.64 -10.26
C LEU A 115 3.66 -12.71 -11.30
N GLN A 116 2.79 -13.67 -11.60
CA GLN A 116 3.01 -14.68 -12.65
C GLN A 116 2.86 -14.09 -14.05
N ASP A 117 1.82 -13.29 -14.27
CA ASP A 117 1.56 -12.64 -15.56
C ASP A 117 2.67 -11.66 -15.97
N LYS A 118 3.47 -11.18 -15.02
CA LYS A 118 4.68 -10.37 -15.28
C LYS A 118 5.92 -11.18 -15.68
N LYS A 119 5.91 -12.51 -15.54
CA LYS A 119 7.05 -13.38 -15.87
C LYS A 119 6.94 -14.03 -17.26
N GLY A 120 5.76 -13.96 -17.89
CA GLY A 120 5.54 -14.33 -19.29
C GLY A 120 5.72 -13.14 -20.22
#